data_AF-A0A9D0XT31-F1
#
_entry.id   AF-A0A9D0XT31-F1
#
_cell.length_a   1.000
_cell.length_b   1.000
_cell.length_c   1.000
_cell.angle_alpha   90.00
_cell.angle_beta   90.00
_cell.angle_gamma   90.00
#
_symmetry.space_group_name_H-M   'P 1'
#
loop_
_entity.id
_entity.type
_entity.pdbx_description
1 polymer ?
#
loop_
_entity_poly.entity_id
_entity_poly.type
_entity_poly.pdbx_seq_one_letter_code
_entity_poly.pdbx_strand_id
1 'polypeptide(L)'
;MPESHPEQLVQSFLMGSKQSQSGQRRLELLNKIADLGSLSAAAKACGMSYKGAWQAIEAMNLAAGQNLVVAQKGGSGGGGMLLTSAGESLLSAYRLFTEQMQHWMRELEALSPGVLSQLEVMRKVSMKTSARNLFHGTITEIMHGAVNSEIILAIGHDMQMVAQITPGSLERLGLDIGSDAYALIKASWVVLSEDVEGRFKTSARNEFCGEVQAIETGAVNSDITIDIGSGLKISAIVSNQSVESLGLKVGGRCCALIKESHVLLAVAD
;
A
#
# COMPACT_ATOMS: atom_id res chain seq x y z
N MET A 1 10.64 -30.09 -5.59
CA MET A 1 9.85 -28.88 -5.86
C MET A 1 8.39 -29.27 -5.69
N PRO A 2 7.58 -28.59 -4.86
CA PRO A 2 6.15 -28.88 -4.82
C PRO A 2 5.56 -28.53 -6.18
N GLU A 3 4.76 -29.41 -6.77
CA GLU A 3 3.98 -29.10 -7.97
C GLU A 3 3.04 -27.94 -7.65
N SER A 4 3.40 -26.74 -8.06
CA SER A 4 2.53 -25.57 -7.99
C SER A 4 1.38 -25.78 -8.98
N HIS A 5 0.17 -26.04 -8.49
CA HIS A 5 -1.00 -26.18 -9.34
C HIS A 5 -1.26 -24.87 -10.10
N PRO A 6 -1.51 -24.90 -11.43
CA PRO A 6 -1.74 -23.70 -12.24
C PRO A 6 -2.80 -22.76 -11.66
N GLU A 7 -3.86 -23.33 -11.08
CA GLU A 7 -4.95 -22.59 -10.44
C GLU A 7 -4.49 -21.76 -9.23
N GLN A 8 -3.57 -22.28 -8.42
CA GLN A 8 -3.03 -21.58 -7.26
C GLN A 8 -2.14 -20.41 -7.69
N LEU A 9 -1.37 -20.59 -8.76
CA LEU A 9 -0.55 -19.52 -9.33
C LEU A 9 -1.43 -18.41 -9.88
N VAL A 10 -2.46 -18.73 -10.67
CA VAL A 10 -3.41 -17.76 -11.21
C VAL A 10 -4.14 -17.01 -10.08
N GLN A 11 -4.64 -17.69 -9.06
CA GLN A 11 -5.26 -17.03 -7.90
C GLN A 11 -4.28 -16.15 -7.12
N SER A 12 -3.05 -16.61 -6.89
CA SER A 12 -2.02 -15.83 -6.17
C SER A 12 -1.57 -14.58 -6.94
N PHE A 13 -1.66 -14.63 -8.27
CA PHE A 13 -1.29 -13.55 -9.17
C PHE A 13 -2.42 -12.54 -9.33
N LEU A 14 -3.67 -13.02 -9.46
CA LEU A 14 -4.87 -12.18 -9.56
C LEU A 14 -5.27 -11.53 -8.22
N MET A 15 -5.05 -12.20 -7.09
CA MET A 15 -5.42 -11.70 -5.76
C MET A 15 -4.26 -11.12 -4.95
N GLY A 16 -3.10 -10.91 -5.58
CA GLY A 16 -1.96 -10.23 -4.97
C GLY A 16 -1.50 -10.88 -3.65
N SER A 17 -0.80 -12.02 -3.72
CA SER A 17 -0.03 -12.46 -2.54
C SER A 17 1.12 -11.47 -2.27
N LYS A 18 1.57 -11.32 -1.01
CA LYS A 18 2.71 -10.44 -0.61
C LYS A 18 4.00 -10.61 -1.45
N GLN A 19 4.13 -11.71 -2.19
CA GLN A 19 5.27 -11.99 -3.06
C GLN A 19 5.13 -11.44 -4.50
N SER A 20 3.92 -11.15 -5.00
CA SER A 20 3.72 -10.77 -6.41
C SER A 20 4.35 -9.42 -6.75
N GLN A 21 4.15 -8.40 -5.91
CA GLN A 21 4.57 -7.03 -6.22
C GLN A 21 6.08 -6.78 -6.06
N SER A 22 6.65 -7.32 -4.97
CA SER A 22 8.11 -7.31 -4.79
C SER A 22 8.80 -8.18 -5.85
N GLY A 23 8.15 -9.27 -6.29
CA GLY A 23 8.60 -10.09 -7.41
C GLY A 23 8.63 -9.31 -8.72
N GLN A 24 7.55 -8.61 -9.06
CA GLN A 24 7.43 -7.86 -10.31
C GLN A 24 8.50 -6.77 -10.44
N ARG A 25 8.69 -5.95 -9.39
CA ARG A 25 9.74 -4.93 -9.37
C ARG A 25 11.15 -5.48 -9.48
N ARG A 26 11.40 -6.65 -8.87
CA ARG A 26 12.70 -7.32 -8.96
C ARG A 26 12.95 -7.88 -10.37
N LEU A 27 11.92 -8.41 -11.02
CA LEU A 27 11.99 -8.88 -12.42
C LEU A 27 12.12 -7.72 -13.40
N GLU A 28 11.49 -6.57 -13.12
CA GLU A 28 11.68 -5.35 -13.90
C GLU A 28 13.09 -4.78 -13.73
N LEU A 29 13.66 -4.81 -12.52
CA LEU A 29 15.06 -4.49 -12.29
C LEU A 29 15.98 -5.41 -13.12
N LEU A 30 15.70 -6.72 -13.15
CA LEU A 30 16.44 -7.69 -13.97
C LEU A 30 16.34 -7.36 -15.48
N ASN A 31 15.16 -6.97 -15.94
CA ASN A 31 14.93 -6.50 -17.31
C ASN A 31 15.79 -5.26 -17.63
N LYS A 32 15.78 -4.25 -16.75
CA LYS A 32 16.57 -3.03 -16.94
C LYS A 32 18.08 -3.27 -16.87
N ILE A 33 18.54 -4.24 -16.08
CA ILE A 33 19.95 -4.65 -16.08
C ILE A 33 20.33 -5.23 -17.45
N ALA A 34 19.46 -6.06 -18.03
CA ALA A 34 19.68 -6.62 -19.38
C ALA A 34 19.78 -5.51 -20.44
N ASP A 35 18.90 -4.51 -20.37
CA ASP A 35 18.85 -3.43 -21.36
C ASP A 35 19.99 -2.42 -21.21
N LEU A 36 20.38 -2.10 -19.96
CA LEU A 36 21.31 -0.99 -19.66
C LEU A 36 22.73 -1.45 -19.31
N GLY A 37 22.95 -2.72 -19.03
CA GLY A 37 24.26 -3.29 -18.67
C GLY A 37 24.84 -2.76 -17.35
N SER A 38 24.04 -2.08 -16.52
CA SER A 38 24.51 -1.43 -15.29
C SER A 38 23.45 -1.47 -14.20
N LEU A 39 23.86 -1.89 -13.00
CA LEU A 39 22.98 -1.90 -11.83
C LEU A 39 22.57 -0.48 -11.41
N SER A 40 23.48 0.49 -11.48
CA SER A 40 23.17 1.86 -11.04
C SER A 40 22.18 2.53 -12.00
N ALA A 41 22.34 2.32 -13.30
CA ALA A 41 21.41 2.81 -14.32
C ALA A 41 20.04 2.13 -14.20
N ALA A 42 20.02 0.81 -14.02
CA ALA A 42 18.80 0.03 -13.81
C ALA A 42 18.05 0.44 -12.53
N ALA A 43 18.77 0.62 -11.42
CA ALA A 43 18.19 1.08 -10.16
C ALA A 43 17.51 2.44 -10.34
N LYS A 44 18.19 3.40 -10.98
CA LYS A 44 17.62 4.73 -11.28
C LYS A 44 16.39 4.64 -12.18
N ALA A 45 16.44 3.79 -13.22
CA ALA A 45 15.31 3.60 -14.13
C ALA A 45 14.09 2.96 -13.45
N CYS A 46 14.30 2.20 -12.36
CA CYS A 46 13.22 1.56 -11.59
C CYS A 46 12.80 2.36 -10.34
N GLY A 47 13.28 3.60 -10.14
CA GLY A 47 13.00 4.38 -8.92
C GLY A 47 13.56 3.74 -7.64
N MET A 48 14.63 2.94 -7.75
CA MET A 48 15.24 2.22 -6.64
C MET A 48 16.54 2.90 -6.18
N SER A 49 16.78 2.92 -4.87
CA SER A 49 18.12 3.20 -4.36
C SER A 49 19.09 2.09 -4.80
N TYR A 50 20.36 2.44 -5.03
CA TYR A 50 21.39 1.44 -5.38
C TYR A 50 21.47 0.28 -4.38
N LYS A 51 21.38 0.60 -3.07
CA LYS A 51 21.33 -0.41 -2.00
C LYS A 51 20.08 -1.29 -2.12
N GLY A 52 18.93 -0.71 -2.40
CA GLY A 52 17.68 -1.44 -2.60
C GLY A 52 17.73 -2.37 -3.82
N ALA A 53 18.34 -1.92 -4.91
CA ALA A 53 18.54 -2.74 -6.11
C ALA A 53 19.48 -3.93 -5.84
N TRP A 54 20.54 -3.73 -5.05
CA TRP A 54 21.39 -4.83 -4.60
C TRP A 54 20.66 -5.85 -3.74
N GLN A 55 19.90 -5.40 -2.74
CA GLN A 55 19.09 -6.28 -1.89
C GLN A 55 18.04 -7.05 -2.71
N ALA A 56 17.48 -6.42 -3.74
CA ALA A 56 16.57 -7.06 -4.69
C ALA A 56 17.26 -8.20 -5.46
N ILE A 57 18.47 -7.99 -5.98
CA ILE A 57 19.27 -9.04 -6.64
C ILE A 57 19.60 -10.18 -5.69
N GLU A 58 20.09 -9.88 -4.49
CA GLU A 58 20.44 -10.92 -3.50
C GLU A 58 19.24 -11.78 -3.16
N ALA A 59 18.07 -11.16 -2.95
CA ALA A 59 16.85 -11.88 -2.66
C ALA A 59 16.38 -12.75 -3.85
N MET A 60 16.59 -12.31 -5.10
CA MET A 60 16.31 -13.14 -6.27
C MET A 60 17.30 -14.30 -6.41
N ASN A 61 18.60 -14.06 -6.19
CA ASN A 61 19.63 -15.10 -6.25
C ASN A 61 19.38 -16.19 -5.20
N LEU A 62 19.00 -15.79 -3.98
CA LEU A 62 18.63 -16.71 -2.91
C LEU A 62 17.42 -17.57 -3.31
N ALA A 63 16.39 -16.95 -3.88
CA ALA A 63 15.19 -17.66 -4.34
C ALA A 63 15.48 -18.61 -5.52
N ALA A 64 16.35 -18.21 -6.44
CA ALA A 64 16.76 -19.01 -7.59
C ALA A 64 17.77 -20.12 -7.23
N GLY A 65 18.40 -20.04 -6.05
CA GLY A 65 19.49 -20.93 -5.64
C GLY A 65 20.79 -20.75 -6.44
N GLN A 66 20.88 -19.70 -7.27
CA GLN A 66 22.01 -19.40 -8.15
C GLN A 66 22.05 -17.92 -8.52
N ASN A 67 23.20 -17.44 -9.00
CA ASN A 67 23.36 -16.05 -9.43
C ASN A 67 22.65 -15.80 -10.76
N LEU A 68 21.74 -14.82 -10.78
CA LEU A 68 21.02 -14.38 -11.98
C LEU A 68 21.78 -13.29 -12.75
N VAL A 69 22.72 -12.62 -12.08
CA VAL A 69 23.56 -11.56 -12.66
C VAL A 69 25.02 -11.77 -12.26
N VAL A 70 25.93 -11.32 -13.12
CA VAL A 70 27.37 -11.33 -12.89
C VAL A 70 27.97 -9.98 -13.20
N ALA A 71 28.99 -9.60 -12.42
CA ALA A 71 29.75 -8.39 -12.69
C ALA A 71 30.64 -8.60 -13.92
N GLN A 72 30.58 -7.66 -14.86
CA GLN A 72 31.51 -7.60 -15.98
C GLN A 72 32.73 -6.78 -15.55
N LYS A 73 33.93 -7.36 -15.67
CA LYS A 73 35.19 -6.60 -15.48
C LYS A 73 35.27 -5.50 -16.53
N GLY A 74 35.24 -4.24 -16.09
CA GLY A 74 35.43 -3.05 -16.93
C GLY A 74 36.28 -2.01 -16.21
N GLY A 75 37.16 -1.33 -16.97
CA GLY A 75 38.15 -0.36 -16.51
C GLY A 75 37.56 0.97 -15.99
N SER A 76 38.28 2.09 -16.21
CA SER A 76 38.16 3.39 -15.51
C SER A 76 36.78 4.09 -15.40
N GLY A 77 35.70 3.51 -15.94
CA GLY A 77 34.32 4.02 -15.87
C GLY A 77 33.36 3.25 -14.95
N GLY A 78 33.81 2.18 -14.26
CA GLY A 78 32.97 1.38 -13.37
C GLY A 78 32.48 0.06 -13.99
N GLY A 79 32.43 -1.00 -13.18
CA GLY A 79 32.08 -2.35 -13.64
C GLY A 79 30.61 -2.48 -14.06
N GLY A 80 30.40 -3.10 -15.22
CA GLY A 80 29.06 -3.41 -15.74
C GLY A 80 28.45 -4.63 -15.07
N MET A 81 27.20 -4.92 -15.40
CA MET A 81 26.47 -6.10 -14.92
C MET A 81 25.74 -6.77 -16.08
N LEU A 82 25.89 -8.08 -16.21
CA LEU A 82 25.26 -8.90 -17.24
C LEU A 82 24.40 -9.98 -16.60
N LEU A 83 23.38 -10.43 -17.32
CA LEU A 83 22.60 -11.60 -16.91
C LEU A 83 23.44 -12.87 -17.07
N THR A 84 23.22 -13.83 -16.17
CA THR A 84 23.65 -15.22 -16.40
C THR A 84 22.63 -15.93 -17.29
N SER A 85 22.95 -17.14 -17.78
CA SER A 85 21.98 -17.99 -18.47
C SER A 85 20.71 -18.23 -17.65
N ALA A 86 20.84 -18.39 -16.33
CA ALA A 86 19.71 -18.49 -15.42
C ALA A 86 18.89 -17.19 -15.35
N GLY A 87 19.56 -16.03 -15.32
CA GLY A 87 18.90 -14.72 -15.39
C GLY A 87 18.14 -14.50 -16.68
N GLU A 88 18.73 -14.86 -17.83
CA GLU A 88 18.10 -14.76 -19.14
C GLU A 88 16.88 -15.68 -19.27
N SER A 89 16.99 -16.92 -18.78
CA SER A 89 15.88 -17.87 -18.77
C SER A 89 14.71 -17.37 -17.92
N LEU A 90 14.99 -16.82 -16.73
CA LEU A 90 13.96 -16.27 -15.84
C LEU A 90 13.30 -15.04 -16.47
N LEU A 91 14.09 -14.13 -17.05
CA LEU A 91 13.57 -12.93 -17.71
C LEU A 91 12.69 -13.29 -18.91
N SER A 92 13.10 -14.28 -19.70
CA SER A 92 12.33 -14.77 -20.85
C SER A 92 10.98 -15.35 -20.42
N ALA A 93 10.97 -16.17 -19.36
CA ALA A 93 9.75 -16.72 -18.79
C ALA A 93 8.81 -15.62 -18.27
N TYR A 94 9.36 -14.60 -17.59
CA TYR A 94 8.59 -13.46 -17.10
C TYR A 94 7.97 -12.63 -18.23
N ARG A 95 8.73 -12.35 -19.30
CA ARG A 95 8.23 -11.62 -20.47
C ARG A 95 7.08 -12.36 -21.14
N LEU A 96 7.26 -13.65 -21.41
CA LEU A 96 6.21 -14.50 -21.98
C LEU A 96 4.95 -14.52 -21.11
N PHE A 97 5.13 -14.72 -19.80
CA PHE A 97 4.01 -14.73 -18.86
C PHE A 97 3.24 -13.41 -18.86
N THR A 98 3.95 -12.28 -18.81
CA THR A 98 3.35 -10.94 -18.78
C THR A 98 2.58 -10.66 -20.07
N GLU A 99 3.15 -11.00 -21.22
CA GLU A 99 2.51 -10.85 -22.52
C GLU A 99 1.21 -11.66 -22.61
N GLN A 100 1.24 -12.94 -22.22
CA GLN A 100 0.06 -13.78 -22.23
C GLN A 100 -1.01 -13.31 -21.25
N MET A 101 -0.63 -12.84 -20.06
CA MET A 101 -1.58 -12.32 -19.09
C MET A 101 -2.26 -11.04 -19.60
N GLN A 102 -1.50 -10.11 -20.20
CA GLN A 102 -2.06 -8.90 -20.79
C GLN A 102 -3.02 -9.21 -21.96
N HIS A 103 -2.65 -10.19 -22.80
CA HIS A 103 -3.52 -10.65 -23.87
C HIS A 103 -4.81 -11.23 -23.31
N TRP A 104 -4.72 -12.13 -22.33
CA TRP A 104 -5.87 -12.72 -21.67
C TRP A 104 -6.77 -11.67 -20.98
N MET A 105 -6.20 -10.68 -20.30
CA MET A 105 -6.96 -9.58 -19.70
C MET A 105 -7.74 -8.76 -20.74
N ARG A 106 -7.15 -8.50 -21.91
CA ARG A 106 -7.85 -7.82 -23.03
C ARG A 106 -8.98 -8.67 -23.58
N GLU A 107 -8.77 -9.97 -23.72
CA GLU A 107 -9.83 -10.90 -24.15
C GLU A 107 -10.96 -10.99 -23.13
N LEU A 108 -10.63 -11.06 -21.84
CA LEU A 108 -11.59 -11.10 -20.75
C LEU A 108 -12.48 -9.84 -20.76
N GLU A 109 -11.88 -8.66 -20.90
CA GLU A 109 -12.61 -7.39 -21.03
C GLU A 109 -13.46 -7.33 -22.30
N ALA A 110 -12.99 -7.90 -23.42
CA ALA A 110 -13.79 -7.99 -24.64
C ALA A 110 -14.98 -8.94 -24.51
N LEU A 111 -14.83 -10.05 -23.76
CA LEU A 111 -15.89 -11.02 -23.49
C LEU A 111 -16.94 -10.48 -22.51
N SER A 112 -16.51 -9.70 -21.53
CA SER A 112 -17.38 -9.11 -20.51
C SER A 112 -16.91 -7.69 -20.17
N PRO A 113 -17.38 -6.66 -20.89
CA PRO A 113 -17.00 -5.28 -20.61
C PRO A 113 -17.27 -4.89 -19.15
N GLY A 114 -16.27 -4.30 -18.50
CA GLY A 114 -16.29 -3.92 -17.08
C GLY A 114 -15.86 -5.02 -16.11
N VAL A 115 -15.46 -6.20 -16.57
CA VAL A 115 -14.99 -7.27 -15.67
C VAL A 115 -13.69 -6.89 -14.96
N LEU A 116 -12.80 -6.13 -15.60
CA LEU A 116 -11.54 -5.72 -14.96
C LEU A 116 -11.79 -4.83 -13.73
N SER A 117 -12.74 -3.90 -13.82
CA SER A 117 -13.10 -3.05 -12.66
C SER A 117 -13.74 -3.86 -11.54
N GLN A 118 -14.52 -4.90 -11.87
CA GLN A 118 -15.07 -5.82 -10.87
C GLN A 118 -13.99 -6.67 -10.20
N LEU A 119 -12.99 -7.15 -10.96
CA LEU A 119 -11.83 -7.86 -10.40
C LEU A 119 -11.02 -6.97 -9.47
N GLU A 120 -10.84 -5.69 -9.82
CA GLU A 120 -10.24 -4.71 -8.91
C GLU A 120 -11.07 -4.59 -7.63
N VAL A 121 -12.39 -4.46 -7.71
CA VAL A 121 -13.26 -4.43 -6.51
C VAL A 121 -13.09 -5.71 -5.68
N MET A 122 -13.06 -6.89 -6.29
CA MET A 122 -12.85 -8.16 -5.59
C MET A 122 -11.48 -8.17 -4.88
N ARG A 123 -10.42 -7.68 -5.53
CA ARG A 123 -9.10 -7.54 -4.92
C ARG A 123 -9.14 -6.61 -3.73
N LYS A 124 -9.76 -5.44 -3.89
CA LYS A 124 -9.95 -4.42 -2.85
C LYS A 124 -10.65 -5.01 -1.61
N VAL A 125 -11.67 -5.85 -1.81
CA VAL A 125 -12.42 -6.56 -0.75
C VAL A 125 -11.58 -7.66 -0.07
N SER A 126 -10.69 -8.31 -0.81
CA SER A 126 -9.84 -9.41 -0.30
C SER A 126 -8.69 -8.97 0.61
N MET A 127 -8.44 -7.66 0.72
CA MET A 127 -7.35 -7.11 1.52
C MET A 127 -7.54 -7.43 3.01
N LYS A 128 -6.54 -8.08 3.62
CA LYS A 128 -6.50 -8.37 5.06
C LYS A 128 -5.48 -7.49 5.74
N THR A 129 -5.91 -6.67 6.69
CA THR A 129 -5.01 -5.84 7.51
C THR A 129 -5.35 -5.97 8.99
N SER A 130 -4.39 -5.66 9.87
CA SER A 130 -4.66 -5.54 11.30
C SER A 130 -5.19 -4.17 11.70
N ALA A 131 -5.22 -3.21 10.77
CA ALA A 131 -5.81 -1.90 11.00
C ALA A 131 -7.34 -2.06 10.93
N ARG A 132 -8.04 -1.54 11.94
CA ARG A 132 -9.51 -1.61 11.97
C ARG A 132 -10.18 -0.52 11.15
N ASN A 133 -9.44 0.54 10.84
CA ASN A 133 -9.90 1.62 10.01
C ASN A 133 -9.24 1.49 8.65
N LEU A 134 -10.05 1.28 7.62
CA LEU A 134 -9.66 1.17 6.22
C LEU A 134 -10.56 2.11 5.42
N PHE A 135 -9.99 3.18 4.90
CA PHE A 135 -10.70 4.12 4.05
C PHE A 135 -10.14 4.03 2.63
N HIS A 136 -11.02 3.77 1.66
CA HIS A 136 -10.68 3.91 0.26
C HIS A 136 -10.90 5.36 -0.16
N GLY A 137 -9.95 5.92 -0.89
CA GLY A 137 -10.06 7.28 -1.40
C GLY A 137 -9.16 7.54 -2.59
N THR A 138 -9.42 8.65 -3.28
CA THR A 138 -8.61 9.10 -4.41
C THR A 138 -7.76 10.29 -3.95
N ILE A 139 -6.48 10.31 -4.34
CA ILE A 139 -5.57 11.40 -4.00
C ILE A 139 -5.98 12.66 -4.76
N THR A 140 -6.27 13.73 -4.03
CA THR A 140 -6.63 15.03 -4.61
C THR A 140 -5.46 16.01 -4.59
N GLU A 141 -4.53 15.87 -3.64
CA GLU A 141 -3.41 16.78 -3.49
C GLU A 141 -2.17 16.08 -2.92
N ILE A 142 -0.99 16.49 -3.40
CA ILE A 142 0.31 16.04 -2.92
C ILE A 142 1.18 17.29 -2.70
N MET A 143 1.60 17.50 -1.45
CA MET A 143 2.53 18.55 -1.07
C MET A 143 3.91 17.95 -0.77
N HIS A 144 4.89 18.25 -1.61
CA HIS A 144 6.26 17.76 -1.42
C HIS A 144 7.06 18.65 -0.46
N GLY A 145 7.53 18.07 0.65
CA GLY A 145 8.51 18.67 1.53
C GLY A 145 9.85 17.93 1.49
N ALA A 146 10.90 18.57 2.03
CA ALA A 146 12.26 18.02 2.05
C ALA A 146 12.40 16.74 2.88
N VAL A 147 11.56 16.56 3.90
CA VAL A 147 11.58 15.40 4.80
C VAL A 147 10.35 14.52 4.63
N ASN A 148 9.19 15.13 4.38
CA ASN A 148 7.90 14.45 4.29
C ASN A 148 7.10 15.00 3.12
N SER A 149 6.21 14.17 2.60
CA SER A 149 5.16 14.54 1.66
C SER A 149 3.81 14.40 2.35
N GLU A 150 3.00 15.43 2.28
CA GLU A 150 1.62 15.43 2.77
C GLU A 150 0.69 15.11 1.62
N ILE A 151 -0.23 14.18 1.86
CA ILE A 151 -1.14 13.61 0.88
C ILE A 151 -2.57 13.83 1.36
N ILE A 152 -3.41 14.42 0.52
CA ILE A 152 -4.83 14.59 0.80
C ILE A 152 -5.62 13.60 -0.05
N LEU A 153 -6.42 12.76 0.62
CA LEU A 153 -7.30 11.77 0.03
C LEU A 153 -8.75 12.21 0.20
N ALA A 154 -9.52 12.23 -0.87
CA ALA A 154 -10.97 12.31 -0.78
C ALA A 154 -11.53 10.95 -0.37
N ILE A 155 -12.20 10.89 0.79
CA ILE A 155 -12.79 9.67 1.34
C ILE A 155 -14.31 9.86 1.49
N GLY A 156 -15.12 9.01 0.85
CA GLY A 156 -16.59 9.18 0.88
C GLY A 156 -17.08 10.51 0.28
N HIS A 157 -18.36 10.86 0.53
CA HIS A 157 -18.92 12.14 0.10
C HIS A 157 -18.48 13.27 1.05
N ASP A 158 -17.74 14.24 0.52
CA ASP A 158 -17.27 15.49 1.16
C ASP A 158 -16.32 15.37 2.36
N MET A 159 -15.74 14.20 2.62
CA MET A 159 -14.69 14.06 3.63
C MET A 159 -13.30 13.94 2.99
N GLN A 160 -12.31 14.47 3.69
CA GLN A 160 -10.91 14.38 3.31
C GLN A 160 -10.11 13.74 4.45
N MET A 161 -9.05 13.05 4.07
CA MET A 161 -8.07 12.49 4.99
C MET A 161 -6.68 12.93 4.58
N VAL A 162 -5.93 13.45 5.54
CA VAL A 162 -4.54 13.88 5.40
C VAL A 162 -3.63 12.78 5.93
N ALA A 163 -2.72 12.32 5.08
CA ALA A 163 -1.65 11.39 5.42
C ALA A 163 -0.29 12.04 5.22
N GLN A 164 0.69 11.63 6.02
CA GLN A 164 2.07 12.09 5.88
C GLN A 164 3.00 10.88 5.68
N ILE A 165 3.70 10.85 4.55
CA ILE A 165 4.65 9.81 4.20
C ILE A 165 6.00 10.40 3.79
N THR A 166 7.04 9.58 3.66
CA THR A 166 8.33 10.05 3.13
C THR A 166 8.28 10.15 1.59
N PRO A 167 9.06 11.05 0.96
CA PRO A 167 9.16 11.11 -0.50
C PRO A 167 9.51 9.76 -1.15
N GLY A 168 10.44 9.01 -0.54
CA GLY A 168 10.77 7.66 -1.01
C GLY A 168 9.66 6.63 -0.83
N SER A 169 8.66 6.88 0.03
CA SER A 169 7.45 6.06 0.10
C SER A 169 6.42 6.46 -0.95
N LEU A 170 6.32 7.75 -1.26
CA LEU A 170 5.47 8.24 -2.33
C LEU A 170 5.89 7.64 -3.69
N GLU A 171 7.17 7.76 -4.02
CA GLU A 171 7.76 7.17 -5.24
C GLU A 171 7.58 5.65 -5.26
N ARG A 172 7.87 4.98 -4.13
CA ARG A 172 7.71 3.53 -4.02
C ARG A 172 6.25 3.08 -4.12
N LEU A 173 5.27 3.89 -3.77
CA LEU A 173 3.86 3.54 -3.94
C LEU A 173 3.31 3.96 -5.31
N GLY A 174 4.09 4.72 -6.11
CA GLY A 174 3.65 5.19 -7.43
C GLY A 174 2.43 6.10 -7.35
N LEU A 175 2.33 6.91 -6.30
CA LEU A 175 1.16 7.75 -6.04
C LEU A 175 1.30 9.10 -6.72
N ASP A 176 0.34 9.41 -7.59
CA ASP A 176 0.12 10.71 -8.22
C ASP A 176 -1.28 11.24 -7.90
N ILE A 177 -1.53 12.53 -8.17
CA ILE A 177 -2.89 13.10 -8.08
C ILE A 177 -3.82 12.31 -9.01
N GLY A 178 -4.97 11.90 -8.48
CA GLY A 178 -5.93 11.02 -9.16
C GLY A 178 -5.74 9.53 -8.88
N SER A 179 -4.68 9.13 -8.18
CA SER A 179 -4.47 7.72 -7.81
C SER A 179 -5.45 7.27 -6.74
N ASP A 180 -5.94 6.04 -6.87
CA ASP A 180 -6.68 5.36 -5.81
C ASP A 180 -5.72 4.83 -4.74
N ALA A 181 -6.07 5.03 -3.47
CA ALA A 181 -5.30 4.56 -2.33
C ALA A 181 -6.20 4.18 -1.15
N TYR A 182 -5.60 3.45 -0.21
CA TYR A 182 -6.17 3.04 1.05
C TYR A 182 -5.45 3.74 2.19
N ALA A 183 -6.23 4.44 3.02
CA ALA A 183 -5.76 4.95 4.29
C ALA A 183 -6.08 3.94 5.40
N LEU A 184 -5.02 3.46 6.05
CA LEU A 184 -5.04 2.47 7.11
C LEU A 184 -4.68 3.13 8.44
N ILE A 185 -5.58 3.06 9.41
CA ILE A 185 -5.34 3.62 10.75
C ILE A 185 -5.57 2.52 11.79
N LYS A 186 -4.56 2.30 12.64
CA LYS A 186 -4.72 1.40 13.78
C LYS A 186 -5.68 2.03 14.79
N ALA A 187 -6.62 1.26 15.32
CA ALA A 187 -7.61 1.77 16.28
C ALA A 187 -6.97 2.40 17.53
N SER A 188 -5.78 1.92 17.94
CA SER A 188 -5.02 2.48 19.06
C SER A 188 -4.30 3.81 18.76
N TRP A 189 -4.40 4.32 17.53
CA TRP A 189 -3.86 5.63 17.14
C TRP A 189 -4.92 6.72 17.06
N VAL A 190 -6.20 6.34 17.22
CA VAL A 190 -7.32 7.26 17.24
C VAL A 190 -7.46 7.80 18.66
N VAL A 191 -7.37 9.12 18.82
CA VAL A 191 -7.66 9.81 20.07
C VAL A 191 -9.10 10.30 20.04
N LEU A 192 -9.83 10.10 21.13
CA LEU A 192 -11.21 10.56 21.24
C LEU A 192 -11.29 11.88 22.02
N SER A 193 -12.18 12.76 21.58
CA SER A 193 -12.48 14.04 22.20
C SER A 193 -13.99 14.24 22.33
N GLU A 194 -14.41 14.87 23.42
CA GLU A 194 -15.79 15.34 23.61
C GLU A 194 -16.07 16.70 22.93
N ASP A 195 -15.03 17.35 22.38
CA ASP A 195 -15.11 18.70 21.83
C ASP A 195 -15.69 18.73 20.41
N VAL A 196 -16.98 18.42 20.30
CA VAL A 196 -17.71 18.36 19.02
C VAL A 196 -17.87 19.74 18.36
N GLU A 197 -17.72 20.82 19.13
CA GLU A 197 -17.85 22.21 18.66
C GLU A 197 -16.52 22.85 18.25
N GLY A 198 -15.40 22.12 18.35
CA GLY A 198 -14.07 22.62 17.97
C GLY A 198 -13.59 23.80 18.82
N ARG A 199 -13.92 23.82 20.12
CA ARG A 199 -13.52 24.86 21.07
C ARG A 199 -12.02 24.88 21.31
N PHE A 200 -11.34 23.74 21.14
CA PHE A 200 -9.90 23.60 21.28
C PHE A 200 -9.26 23.21 19.96
N LYS A 201 -8.15 23.88 19.64
CA LYS A 201 -7.36 23.55 18.46
C LYS A 201 -6.35 22.46 18.80
N THR A 202 -6.24 21.46 17.95
CA THR A 202 -5.24 20.40 18.07
C THR A 202 -4.29 20.41 16.88
N SER A 203 -3.17 19.70 17.00
CA SER A 203 -2.22 19.49 15.89
C SER A 203 -2.59 18.30 15.01
N ALA A 204 -3.66 17.57 15.33
CA ALA A 204 -4.16 16.49 14.48
C ALA A 204 -4.80 17.10 13.24
N ARG A 205 -4.37 16.66 12.06
CA ARG A 205 -4.91 17.14 10.78
C ARG A 205 -6.19 16.44 10.34
N ASN A 206 -6.55 15.34 11.00
CA ASN A 206 -7.77 14.60 10.75
C ASN A 206 -8.65 14.65 11.98
N GLU A 207 -9.87 15.16 11.80
CA GLU A 207 -10.88 15.26 12.83
C GLU A 207 -12.22 14.84 12.23
N PHE A 208 -12.78 13.76 12.76
CA PHE A 208 -14.06 13.21 12.31
C PHE A 208 -15.01 13.11 13.49
N CYS A 209 -16.07 13.91 13.47
CA CYS A 209 -17.05 13.97 14.55
C CYS A 209 -18.30 13.19 14.19
N GLY A 210 -18.80 12.39 15.13
CA GLY A 210 -19.82 11.40 14.84
C GLY A 210 -20.60 10.96 16.07
N GLU A 211 -21.47 9.96 15.86
CA GLU A 211 -22.24 9.32 16.92
C GLU A 211 -21.58 8.00 17.32
N VAL A 212 -21.48 7.76 18.63
CA VAL A 212 -20.99 6.49 19.18
C VAL A 212 -22.06 5.43 18.99
N GLN A 213 -21.82 4.46 18.10
CA GLN A 213 -22.76 3.36 17.84
C GLN A 213 -22.56 2.16 18.76
N ALA A 214 -21.32 1.88 19.17
CA ALA A 214 -21.01 0.73 20.01
C ALA A 214 -19.81 1.01 20.92
N ILE A 215 -19.86 0.44 22.12
CA ILE A 215 -18.77 0.40 23.09
C ILE A 215 -18.67 -1.04 23.59
N GLU A 216 -17.58 -1.73 23.27
CA GLU A 216 -17.29 -3.07 23.78
C GLU A 216 -16.18 -2.98 24.83
N THR A 217 -16.56 -3.09 26.10
CA THR A 217 -15.62 -2.99 27.21
C THR A 217 -14.90 -4.30 27.47
N GLY A 218 -13.57 -4.28 27.37
CA GLY A 218 -12.70 -5.37 27.78
C GLY A 218 -12.13 -5.18 29.19
N ALA A 219 -11.14 -6.00 29.55
CA ALA A 219 -10.54 -5.98 30.89
C ALA A 219 -9.79 -4.67 31.22
N VAL A 220 -9.20 -4.01 30.22
CA VAL A 220 -8.37 -2.80 30.40
C VAL A 220 -8.76 -1.70 29.42
N ASN A 221 -9.10 -2.08 28.19
CA ASN A 221 -9.44 -1.17 27.10
C ASN A 221 -10.83 -1.47 26.58
N SER A 222 -11.45 -0.45 26.01
CA SER A 222 -12.72 -0.52 25.31
C SER A 222 -12.54 -0.27 23.81
N ASP A 223 -13.30 -1.01 23.01
CA ASP A 223 -13.41 -0.82 21.57
C ASP A 223 -14.63 0.06 21.27
N ILE A 224 -14.39 1.20 20.64
CA ILE A 224 -15.41 2.22 20.37
C ILE A 224 -15.62 2.29 18.88
N THR A 225 -16.88 2.13 18.43
CA THR A 225 -17.26 2.35 17.04
C THR A 225 -18.07 3.63 16.91
N ILE A 226 -17.60 4.54 16.06
CA ILE A 226 -18.17 5.86 15.82
C ILE A 226 -18.63 5.92 14.37
N ASP A 227 -19.88 6.32 14.14
CA ASP A 227 -20.40 6.66 12.82
C ASP A 227 -20.08 8.11 12.51
N ILE A 228 -19.28 8.33 11.48
CA ILE A 228 -18.80 9.65 11.06
C ILE A 228 -19.56 10.17 9.83
N GLY A 229 -20.65 9.52 9.44
CA GLY A 229 -21.48 9.89 8.30
C GLY A 229 -21.07 9.22 6.99
N SER A 230 -21.92 9.38 5.96
CA SER A 230 -21.73 8.81 4.62
C SER A 230 -21.48 7.29 4.62
N GLY A 231 -22.01 6.58 5.62
CA GLY A 231 -21.83 5.13 5.80
C GLY A 231 -20.45 4.72 6.30
N LEU A 232 -19.57 5.67 6.61
CA LEU A 232 -18.23 5.43 7.14
C LEU A 232 -18.24 5.35 8.67
N LYS A 233 -17.39 4.49 9.21
CA LYS A 233 -17.21 4.32 10.65
C LYS A 233 -15.73 4.38 11.02
N ILE A 234 -15.45 4.84 12.24
CA ILE A 234 -14.13 4.77 12.87
C ILE A 234 -14.20 3.87 14.09
N SER A 235 -13.26 2.94 14.19
CA SER A 235 -12.98 2.16 15.39
C SER A 235 -11.79 2.75 16.14
N ALA A 236 -11.95 2.95 17.45
CA ALA A 236 -10.92 3.42 18.36
C ALA A 236 -10.76 2.45 19.54
N ILE A 237 -9.51 2.20 19.95
CA ILE A 237 -9.23 1.47 21.20
C ILE A 237 -8.69 2.47 22.21
N VAL A 238 -9.44 2.69 23.28
CA VAL A 238 -9.07 3.59 24.39
C VAL A 238 -9.14 2.84 25.73
N SER A 239 -8.50 3.39 26.77
CA SER A 239 -8.60 2.81 28.10
C SER A 239 -10.03 2.91 28.64
N ASN A 240 -10.45 1.98 29.51
CA ASN A 240 -11.76 2.05 30.17
C ASN A 240 -11.92 3.37 30.95
N GLN A 241 -10.83 3.84 31.58
CA GLN A 241 -10.80 5.13 32.26
C GLN A 241 -11.08 6.31 31.32
N SER A 242 -10.61 6.25 30.07
CA SER A 242 -10.88 7.28 29.07
C SER A 242 -12.36 7.34 28.69
N VAL A 243 -13.03 6.18 28.58
CA VAL A 243 -14.48 6.10 28.32
C VAL A 243 -15.25 6.80 29.44
N GLU A 244 -14.89 6.50 30.70
CA GLU A 244 -15.49 7.12 31.88
C GLU A 244 -15.22 8.62 31.95
N SER A 245 -13.97 9.05 31.77
CA SER A 245 -13.58 10.46 31.88
C SER A 245 -14.20 11.35 30.81
N LEU A 246 -14.39 10.80 29.60
CA LEU A 246 -15.01 11.50 28.48
C LEU A 246 -16.54 11.34 28.47
N GLY A 247 -17.11 10.59 29.42
CA GLY A 247 -18.55 10.34 29.48
C GLY A 247 -19.13 9.68 28.23
N LEU A 248 -18.33 8.85 27.54
CA LEU A 248 -18.75 8.23 26.28
C LEU A 248 -19.89 7.24 26.54
N LYS A 249 -20.94 7.34 25.73
CA LYS A 249 -22.10 6.46 25.78
C LYS A 249 -22.62 6.22 24.37
N VAL A 250 -23.22 5.04 24.14
CA VAL A 250 -23.91 4.76 22.89
C VAL A 250 -25.02 5.79 22.66
N GLY A 251 -25.11 6.32 21.43
CA GLY A 251 -25.97 7.45 21.06
C GLY A 251 -25.41 8.83 21.44
N GLY A 252 -24.29 8.89 22.17
CA GLY A 252 -23.54 10.12 22.42
C GLY A 252 -22.74 10.55 21.20
N ARG A 253 -22.22 11.78 21.22
CA ARG A 253 -21.34 12.31 20.16
C ARG A 253 -19.91 12.50 20.66
N CYS A 254 -18.94 12.23 19.79
CA CYS A 254 -17.53 12.51 20.04
C CYS A 254 -16.78 12.71 18.71
N CYS A 255 -15.55 13.22 18.79
CA CYS A 255 -14.65 13.37 17.64
C CYS A 255 -13.46 12.42 17.74
N ALA A 256 -13.14 11.80 16.61
CA ALA A 256 -11.95 10.99 16.40
C ALA A 256 -10.86 11.86 15.79
N LEU A 257 -9.78 12.06 16.54
CA LEU A 257 -8.60 12.83 16.16
C LEU A 257 -7.48 11.88 15.75
N ILE A 258 -6.94 12.07 14.55
CA ILE A 258 -5.88 11.24 14.00
C ILE A 258 -4.77 12.13 13.44
N LYS A 259 -3.55 11.94 13.94
CA LYS A 259 -2.36 12.59 13.37
C LYS A 259 -2.12 12.01 11.98
N GLU A 260 -1.83 12.85 10.99
CA GLU A 260 -1.52 12.45 9.61
C GLU A 260 -0.34 11.47 9.51
N SER A 261 0.59 11.49 10.47
CA SER A 261 1.69 10.52 10.58
C SER A 261 1.25 9.14 11.10
N HIS A 262 0.00 9.00 11.58
CA HIS A 262 -0.64 7.74 11.97
C HIS A 262 -1.60 7.23 10.88
N VAL A 263 -1.54 7.80 9.68
CA VAL A 263 -2.26 7.29 8.51
C VAL A 263 -1.26 6.59 7.61
N LEU A 264 -1.36 5.25 7.51
CA LEU A 264 -0.55 4.49 6.57
C LEU A 264 -1.27 4.45 5.22
N LEU A 265 -0.53 4.68 4.14
CA LEU A 265 -1.07 4.52 2.79
C LEU A 265 -0.70 3.15 2.22
N ALA A 266 -1.69 2.52 1.59
CA ALA A 266 -1.52 1.32 0.78
C ALA A 266 -2.21 1.54 -0.57
N VAL A 267 -1.72 0.85 -1.60
CA VAL A 267 -2.39 0.75 -2.90
C VAL A 267 -2.82 -0.70 -3.07
N ALA A 268 -3.92 -0.93 -3.81
CA ALA A 268 -4.28 -2.28 -4.20
C ALA A 268 -3.58 -2.58 -5.52
N ASP A 269 -2.96 -3.74 -5.63
CA ASP A 269 -2.01 -4.08 -6.72
C ASP A 269 -2.61 -4.89 -7.85
#